data_AF-A0A3D1XRE0-F1
#
_entry.id   AF-A0A3D1XRE0-F1
#
_cell.length_a   1.000
_cell.length_b   1.000
_cell.length_c   1.000
_cell.angle_alpha   90.00
_cell.angle_beta   90.00
_cell.angle_gamma   90.00
#
_symmetry.space_group_name_H-M   'P 1'
#
loop_
_entity.id
_entity.type
_entity.pdbx_description
1 polymer ?
#
loop_
_entity_poly.entity_id
_entity_poly.type
_entity_poly.pdbx_seq_one_letter_code
_entity_poly.pdbx_strand_id
1 'polypeptide(L)' 'PGQTVNAIKVKGFLDTVKGEGASRGIFITTGYFSDEAIRSIDEEPVELVDVVSFVSYLKRFGIYETPDS' A
#
# COMPACT_ATOMS: atom_id res chain seq x y z
N PRO A 1 15.10 -6.06 9.40
CA PRO A 1 15.03 -6.70 8.06
C PRO A 1 13.63 -7.29 7.83
N GLY A 2 12.94 -6.95 6.73
CA GLY A 2 11.64 -7.53 6.38
C GLY A 2 10.40 -6.64 6.55
N GLN A 3 10.57 -5.38 6.94
CA GLN A 3 9.46 -4.41 7.04
C GLN A 3 9.33 -3.49 5.83
N THR A 4 10.17 -3.66 4.79
CA THR A 4 10.14 -2.81 3.60
C THR A 4 9.76 -3.64 2.37
N VAL A 5 8.67 -3.28 1.71
CA VAL A 5 8.26 -3.82 0.42
C VAL A 5 9.06 -3.10 -0.68
N ASN A 6 9.76 -3.86 -1.51
CA ASN A 6 10.62 -3.35 -2.57
C ASN A 6 9.90 -3.31 -3.93
N ALA A 7 10.56 -2.69 -4.92
CA ALA A 7 10.01 -2.51 -6.25
C ALA A 7 9.69 -3.82 -6.98
N ILE A 8 10.44 -4.90 -6.70
CA ILE A 8 10.18 -6.22 -7.32
C ILE A 8 8.79 -6.74 -6.94
N LYS A 9 8.43 -6.65 -5.65
CA LYS A 9 7.09 -7.08 -5.18
C LYS A 9 5.98 -6.19 -5.73
N VAL A 10 6.20 -4.88 -5.79
CA VAL A 10 5.21 -3.94 -6.34
C VAL A 10 5.02 -4.16 -7.85
N LYS A 11 6.10 -4.42 -8.59
CA LYS A 11 6.01 -4.76 -10.02
C LYS A 11 5.21 -6.03 -10.27
N GLY A 12 5.46 -7.09 -9.48
CA GLY A 12 4.66 -8.32 -9.59
C GLY A 12 3.17 -8.08 -9.36
N PHE A 13 2.83 -7.19 -8.42
CA PHE A 13 1.43 -6.79 -8.20
C PHE A 13 0.86 -5.97 -9.37
N LEU A 14 1.61 -5.02 -9.93
CA LEU A 14 1.21 -4.26 -11.12
C LEU A 14 0.91 -5.16 -12.32
N ASP A 15 1.76 -6.17 -12.54
CA ASP A 15 1.56 -7.16 -13.61
C ASP A 15 0.25 -7.94 -13.40
N THR A 16 -0.10 -8.27 -12.15
CA THR A 16 -1.39 -8.89 -11.80
C THR A 16 -2.57 -7.96 -12.09
N VAL A 17 -2.53 -6.70 -11.65
CA VAL A 17 -3.61 -5.72 -11.90
C VAL A 17 -3.88 -5.55 -13.40
N LYS A 18 -2.82 -5.46 -14.20
CA LYS A 18 -2.91 -5.38 -15.67
C LYS A 18 -3.46 -6.68 -16.29
N GLY A 19 -2.96 -7.83 -15.83
CA GLY A 19 -3.38 -9.15 -16.33
C GLY A 19 -4.85 -9.46 -16.02
N GLU A 20 -5.37 -9.00 -14.88
CA GLU A 20 -6.78 -9.14 -14.50
C GLU A 20 -7.70 -8.12 -15.19
N GLY A 21 -7.14 -7.08 -15.82
CA GLY A 21 -7.92 -5.98 -16.41
C GLY A 21 -8.64 -5.14 -15.35
N ALA A 22 -8.10 -5.09 -14.12
CA ALA A 22 -8.68 -4.33 -13.04
C ALA A 22 -8.54 -2.81 -13.27
N SER A 23 -9.58 -2.06 -12.91
CA SER A 23 -9.57 -0.59 -13.04
C SER A 23 -8.69 0.10 -11.99
N ARG A 24 -8.43 -0.57 -10.85
CA ARG A 24 -7.56 -0.09 -9.78
C ARG A 24 -7.03 -1.25 -8.93
N GLY A 25 -5.77 -1.16 -8.49
CA GLY A 25 -5.18 -2.04 -7.48
C GLY A 25 -4.90 -1.31 -6.17
N ILE A 26 -4.97 -2.01 -5.03
CA ILE A 26 -4.56 -1.49 -3.72
C ILE A 26 -3.61 -2.50 -3.07
N PHE A 27 -2.38 -2.08 -2.76
CA PHE A 27 -1.41 -2.90 -2.05
C PHE A 27 -1.29 -2.42 -0.60
N ILE A 28 -1.80 -3.21 0.34
CA ILE A 28 -1.74 -2.92 1.78
C ILE A 28 -0.60 -3.71 2.43
N THR A 29 0.18 -3.06 3.31
CA THR A 29 1.19 -3.71 4.14
C THR A 29 1.23 -3.10 5.55
N THR A 30 1.64 -3.90 6.53
CA THR A 30 1.96 -3.43 7.89
C THR A 30 3.39 -2.89 8.01
N GLY A 31 4.16 -2.94 6.92
CA GLY A 31 5.47 -2.32 6.80
C GLY A 31 5.44 -0.97 6.06
N TYR A 32 6.55 -0.66 5.40
CA TYR A 32 6.77 0.53 4.55
C TYR A 32 7.10 0.11 3.13
N PHE A 33 7.00 1.03 2.17
CA PHE A 33 7.50 0.83 0.80
C PHE A 33 8.87 1.50 0.64
N SER A 34 9.75 0.91 -0.17
CA SER A 34 10.97 1.61 -0.56
C SER A 34 10.67 2.76 -1.51
N ASP A 35 11.52 3.77 -1.58
CA ASP A 35 11.32 4.91 -2.49
C ASP A 35 11.20 4.47 -3.96
N GLU A 36 11.94 3.42 -4.35
CA GLU A 36 11.83 2.82 -5.69
C GLU A 36 10.46 2.18 -5.93
N ALA A 37 9.90 1.51 -4.92
CA ALA A 37 8.55 0.95 -5.00
C ALA A 37 7.49 2.04 -5.14
N ILE A 38 7.65 3.16 -4.41
CA ILE A 38 6.74 4.31 -4.50
C ILE A 38 6.80 4.92 -5.90
N ARG A 39 7.99 5.17 -6.45
CA ARG A 39 8.13 5.70 -7.83
C ARG A 39 7.61 4.74 -8.91
N SER A 40 7.63 3.43 -8.65
CA SER A 40 7.19 2.44 -9.66
C SER A 40 5.70 2.44 -9.95
N ILE A 41 4.89 3.12 -9.13
CA ILE A 41 3.45 3.25 -9.34
C ILE A 41 3.04 4.62 -9.92
N ASP A 42 4.01 5.49 -10.26
CA ASP A 42 3.71 6.77 -10.89
C ASP A 42 2.91 6.53 -12.18
N GLU A 43 1.77 7.21 -12.31
CA GLU A 43 0.81 7.10 -13.43
C GLU A 43 0.09 5.73 -13.57
N GLU A 44 0.36 4.77 -12.69
CA GLU A 44 -0.35 3.48 -12.64
C GLU A 44 -1.61 3.58 -11.77
N PRO A 45 -2.70 2.83 -12.07
CA PRO A 45 -3.92 2.84 -11.29
C PRO A 45 -3.77 2.01 -10.00
N VAL A 46 -2.74 2.30 -9.20
CA VAL A 46 -2.42 1.56 -7.97
C VAL A 46 -2.24 2.50 -6.79
N GLU A 47 -2.81 2.12 -5.66
CA GLU A 47 -2.60 2.77 -4.37
C GLU A 47 -1.72 1.89 -3.49
N LEU A 48 -0.64 2.46 -2.93
CA LEU A 48 0.19 1.82 -1.92
C LEU A 48 -0.22 2.32 -0.53
N VAL A 49 -0.59 1.40 0.36
CA VAL A 49 -1.03 1.72 1.72
C VAL A 49 -0.08 1.07 2.71
N ASP A 50 0.77 1.90 3.31
CA ASP A 50 1.69 1.48 4.36
C ASP A 50 1.06 1.57 5.75
N VAL A 51 1.81 1.21 6.78
CA VAL A 51 1.33 1.23 8.17
C VAL A 51 0.84 2.61 8.62
N VAL A 52 1.49 3.68 8.20
CA VAL A 52 1.13 5.06 8.60
C VAL A 52 -0.21 5.44 7.98
N SER A 53 -0.35 5.20 6.67
CA SER A 53 -1.57 5.45 5.91
C SER A 53 -2.72 4.60 6.42
N PHE A 54 -2.47 3.32 6.67
CA PHE A 54 -3.46 2.38 7.20
C PHE A 54 -4.00 2.82 8.55
N VAL A 55 -3.12 3.17 9.51
CA VAL A 55 -3.54 3.68 10.83
C VAL A 55 -4.31 4.99 10.70
N SER A 56 -3.90 5.89 9.80
CA SER A 56 -4.63 7.13 9.52
C SER A 56 -6.05 6.84 9.02
N TYR A 57 -6.24 5.85 8.15
CA TYR A 57 -7.56 5.42 7.69
C TYR A 57 -8.40 4.88 8.84
N LEU A 58 -7.86 3.98 9.66
CA LEU A 58 -8.60 3.42 10.78
C LEU A 58 -9.05 4.50 11.79
N LYS A 59 -8.19 5.47 12.10
CA LYS A 59 -8.53 6.62 12.96
C LYS A 59 -9.65 7.46 12.35
N ARG A 60 -9.57 7.76 11.06
CA ARG A 60 -10.60 8.54 10.35
C ARG A 60 -11.99 7.89 10.42
N PHE A 61 -12.05 6.57 10.45
CA PHE A 61 -13.31 5.82 10.54
C PHE A 61 -13.74 5.47 11.98
N GLY A 62 -13.01 5.93 13.00
CA GLY A 62 -13.31 5.60 14.41
C GLY A 62 -13.09 4.13 14.76
N ILE A 63 -12.30 3.40 13.96
CA ILE A 63 -12.00 1.98 14.17
C ILE A 63 -10.77 1.82 15.09
N TYR A 64 -9.90 2.82 15.10
CA TYR A 64 -8.69 2.83 15.92
C TYR A 64 -8.80 3.88 17.03
N GLU A 65 -9.33 3.44 18.17
CA GLU A 65 -9.33 4.20 19.42
C GLU A 65 -8.09 3.82 20.24
N THR A 66 -7.39 4.81 20.78
CA THR A 66 -6.42 4.56 21.86
C THR A 66 -7.19 4.17 23.12
N PRO A 67 -6.74 3.17 23.91
CA PRO A 67 -7.50 2.62 25.05
C PRO A 67 -7.91 3.59 26.17
N ASP A 68 -7.66 4.90 26.06
CA ASP A 68 -7.94 5.90 27.09
C ASP A 68 -8.49 7.21 26.46
N SER A 69 -9.69 7.16 25.87
CA SER A 69 -10.45 8.37 25.48
C SER A 69 -11.68 8.52 26.37
#